data_AF-A0A932DJV1-F1
#
_entry.id   AF-A0A932DJV1-F1
#
_cell.length_a   1.000
_cell.length_b   1.000
_cell.length_c   1.000
_cell.angle_alpha   90.00
_cell.angle_beta   90.00
_cell.angle_gamma   90.00
#
_symmetry.space_group_name_H-M   'P 1'
#
loop_
_entity.id
_entity.type
_entity.pdbx_description
1 polymer ?
#
loop_
_entity_poly.entity_id
_entity_poly.type
_entity_poly.pdbx_seq_one_letter_code
_entity_poly.pdbx_strand_id
1 'polypeptide(L)' 'MWPIAAIFRRVGAIIELAGRFVAILLGVVFILVGALISLTVDGAIVGIPLALFGILLVLRGLF' A
#
# COMPACT_ATOMS: atom_id res chain seq x y z
N MET A 1 -1.15 31.75 13.20
CA MET A 1 -1.15 30.46 13.94
C MET A 1 0.13 29.64 13.67
N TRP A 2 1.28 30.32 13.56
CA TRP A 2 2.57 29.78 13.10
C TRP A 2 3.29 28.76 14.02
N PRO A 3 3.19 28.80 15.37
CA PRO A 3 3.96 27.87 16.23
C PRO A 3 3.44 26.43 16.17
N ILE A 4 2.13 26.26 16.03
CA ILE A 4 1.46 24.97 16.07
C ILE A 4 1.75 24.17 14.79
N ALA A 5 1.74 24.83 13.63
CA ALA A 5 2.03 24.20 12.34
C ALA A 5 3.45 23.62 12.24
N ALA A 6 4.43 24.22 12.92
CA ALA A 6 5.82 23.73 12.93
C ALA A 6 5.95 22.35 13.59
N ILE A 7 5.18 22.09 14.64
CA ILE A 7 5.15 20.80 15.36
C ILE A 7 4.49 19.73 14.48
N PHE A 8 3.34 20.05 13.89
CA PHE A 8 2.65 19.14 12.96
C PHE A 8 3.47 18.81 11.72
N ARG A 9 4.40 19.66 11.31
CA ARG A 9 5.28 19.39 10.16
C ARG A 9 6.24 18.23 10.42
N ARG A 10 6.70 18.04 11.67
CA ARG A 10 7.54 16.89 12.06
C ARG A 10 6.71 15.62 12.21
N VAL A 11 5.52 15.74 12.80
CA VAL A 11 4.58 14.63 12.94
C VAL A 11 4.10 14.16 11.57
N GLY A 12 3.82 15.08 10.65
CA GLY A 12 3.43 14.78 9.27
C GLY A 12 4.47 13.97 8.53
N ALA A 13 5.77 14.28 8.68
CA ALA A 13 6.84 13.49 8.09
C ALA A 13 6.89 12.04 8.62
N ILE A 14 6.62 11.84 9.92
CA ILE A 14 6.57 10.49 10.52
C ILE A 14 5.34 9.73 10.01
N ILE A 15 4.19 10.39 9.92
CA ILE A 15 2.94 9.80 9.41
C ILE A 15 3.08 9.45 7.93
N GLU A 16 3.74 10.27 7.13
CA GLU A 16 4.01 10.01 5.72
C GLU A 16 4.93 8.79 5.56
N LEU A 17 6.01 8.71 6.35
CA LEU A 17 6.90 7.56 6.36
C LEU A 17 6.18 6.28 6.78
N ALA A 18 5.35 6.35 7.83
CA ALA A 18 4.55 5.22 8.29
C ALA A 18 3.50 4.81 7.24
N GLY A 19 2.82 5.77 6.61
CA GLY A 19 1.82 5.54 5.57
C GLY A 19 2.42 4.86 4.34
N ARG A 20 3.63 5.26 3.93
CA ARG A 20 4.41 4.60 2.87
C ARG A 20 4.75 3.16 3.24
N PHE A 21 5.19 2.94 4.48
CA PHE A 21 5.51 1.60 4.99
C PHE A 21 4.28 0.67 4.98
N VAL A 22 3.13 1.17 5.43
CA VAL A 22 1.86 0.43 5.42
C VAL A 22 1.39 0.15 4.00
N ALA A 23 1.53 1.10 3.07
CA ALA A 23 1.17 0.92 1.67
C ALA A 23 1.99 -0.18 0.99
N ILE A 24 3.32 -0.21 1.22
CA ILE A 24 4.20 -1.27 0.72
C ILE A 24 3.80 -2.62 1.30
N LEU A 25 3.57 -2.69 2.61
CA LEU A 25 3.24 -3.94 3.28
C LEU A 25 1.91 -4.52 2.79
N LEU A 26 0.87 -3.68 2.70
CA LEU A 26 -0.42 -4.08 2.13
C LEU A 26 -0.28 -4.50 0.67
N GLY A 27 0.49 -3.77 -0.12
CA GLY A 27 0.73 -4.10 -1.52
C GLY A 27 1.35 -5.50 -1.70
N VAL A 28 2.36 -5.83 -0.90
CA VAL A 28 2.97 -7.17 -0.89
C VAL A 28 1.96 -8.26 -0.47
N VAL A 29 1.15 -8.01 0.56
CA VAL A 29 0.10 -8.95 0.99
C VAL A 29 -0.93 -9.17 -0.12
N PHE A 30 -1.39 -8.11 -0.79
CA PHE A 30 -2.34 -8.22 -1.89
C PHE A 30 -1.77 -8.96 -3.10
N ILE A 31 -0.48 -8.79 -3.41
CA ILE A 31 0.20 -9.56 -4.47
C ILE A 31 0.21 -11.04 -4.11
N LEU A 32 0.61 -11.40 -2.88
CA LEU A 32 0.68 -12.79 -2.43
C LEU A 32 -0.70 -13.46 -2.40
N VAL A 33 -1.70 -12.79 -1.83
CA VAL A 33 -3.08 -13.29 -1.77
C VAL A 33 -3.68 -13.37 -3.17
N GLY A 34 -3.49 -12.36 -4.01
CA GLY A 34 -3.95 -12.35 -5.39
C GLY A 34 -3.32 -13.46 -6.23
N ALA A 35 -2.02 -13.71 -6.07
CA ALA A 35 -1.32 -14.81 -6.73
C ALA A 35 -1.82 -16.18 -6.25
N LEU A 36 -2.06 -16.34 -4.94
CA LEU A 36 -2.57 -17.59 -4.38
C LEU A 36 -3.99 -17.89 -4.84
N ILE A 37 -4.86 -16.88 -4.90
CA ILE A 37 -6.24 -17.02 -5.39
C ILE A 37 -6.26 -17.31 -6.89
N SER A 38 -5.37 -16.67 -7.67
CA SER A 38 -5.25 -16.89 -9.12
C SER A 38 -4.81 -18.31 -9.51
N LEU A 39 -4.33 -19.11 -8.55
CA LEU A 39 -4.01 -20.52 -8.77
C LEU A 39 -5.27 -21.35 -9.09
N THR A 40 -6.45 -20.84 -8.73
CA THR A 40 -7.74 -21.43 -9.11
C THR A 40 -8.30 -20.75 -10.37
N VAL A 41 -8.93 -21.53 -11.27
CA VAL A 41 -9.43 -21.03 -12.57
C VAL A 41 -10.41 -19.87 -12.38
N ASP A 42 -11.33 -19.97 -11.42
CA ASP A 42 -12.28 -18.89 -11.09
C ASP A 42 -11.61 -17.75 -10.32
N GLY A 43 -10.60 -18.07 -9.51
CA GLY A 43 -9.85 -17.10 -8.73
C GLY A 43 -8.98 -16.18 -9.57
N ALA A 44 -8.62 -16.53 -10.81
CA ALA A 44 -7.88 -15.62 -11.69
C ALA A 44 -8.66 -14.34 -12.04
N ILE A 45 -10.00 -14.41 -12.13
CA ILE A 45 -10.85 -13.25 -12.42
C ILE A 45 -10.76 -12.19 -11.33
N VAL A 46 -10.61 -12.62 -10.07
CA VAL A 46 -10.51 -11.72 -8.90
C VAL A 46 -9.06 -11.48 -8.50
N GLY A 47 -8.22 -12.50 -8.58
CA GLY A 47 -6.83 -12.52 -8.12
C GLY A 47 -5.89 -11.69 -8.99
N ILE A 48 -6.09 -11.67 -10.32
CA ILE A 48 -5.33 -10.80 -11.23
C ILE A 48 -5.56 -9.31 -10.90
N PRO A 49 -6.81 -8.80 -10.82
CA PRO A 49 -7.03 -7.43 -10.40
C PRO A 49 -6.54 -7.16 -8.98
N LEU A 50 -6.66 -8.11 -8.05
CA LEU A 50 -6.13 -7.96 -6.70
C LEU A 50 -4.59 -7.78 -6.68
N ALA A 51 -3.88 -8.58 -7.48
CA ALA A 51 -2.43 -8.50 -7.60
C ALA A 51 -1.98 -7.19 -8.26
N LEU A 52 -2.70 -6.71 -9.28
CA LEU A 52 -2.49 -5.39 -9.88
C LEU A 52 -2.68 -4.26 -8.87
N PHE A 53 -3.74 -4.32 -8.05
CA PHE A 53 -3.92 -3.37 -6.95
C PHE A 53 -2.77 -3.42 -5.95
N GLY A 54 -2.30 -4.62 -5.60
CA GLY A 54 -1.14 -4.79 -4.74
C GLY A 54 0.13 -4.12 -5.31
N ILE A 55 0.39 -4.29 -6.60
CA ILE A 55 1.52 -3.62 -7.29
C ILE A 55 1.37 -2.10 -7.23
N LEU A 56 0.18 -1.58 -7.52
CA LEU A 56 -0.08 -0.13 -7.47
C LEU A 56 0.11 0.45 -6.05
N LEU A 57 -0.26 -0.30 -5.01
CA LEU A 57 -0.04 0.08 -3.61
C LEU A 57 1.45 0.10 -3.25
N VAL A 58 2.23 -0.89 -3.71
CA VAL A 58 3.70 -0.89 -3.52
C VAL A 58 4.33 0.33 -4.19
N LEU A 59 3.95 0.61 -5.44
CA LEU A 59 4.46 1.77 -6.18
C LEU A 59 4.11 3.09 -5.46
N ARG A 60 2.88 3.23 -4.96
CA ARG A 60 2.46 4.41 -4.18
C ARG A 60 3.14 4.53 -2.82
N GLY A 61 3.57 3.42 -2.21
CA GLY A 61 4.36 3.48 -0.99
C GLY A 61 5.83 3.84 -1.26
N LEU A 62 6.34 3.48 -2.43
CA LEU A 62 7.71 3.77 -2.84
C LEU A 62 7.90 5.21 -3.34
N PHE A 63 6.90 5.80 -3.98
CA PHE A 63 6.91 7.20 -4.46
C PHE A 63 6.13 8.12 -3.52
#